data_AF-A0A3Q9EY23-F1
#
_entry.id   AF-A0A3Q9EY23-F1
#
_cell.length_a   1.000
_cell.length_b   1.000
_cell.length_c   1.000
_cell.angle_alpha   90.00
_cell.angle_beta   90.00
_cell.angle_gamma   90.00
#
_symmetry.space_group_name_H-M   'P 1'
#
loop_
_entity.id
_entity.type
_entity.pdbx_description
1 polymer ?
#
loop_
_entity_poly.entity_id
_entity_poly.type
_entity_poly.pdbx_seq_one_letter_code
_entity_poly.pdbx_strand_id
1 'polypeptide(L)'
;MVFSLVAGEGMHDSAIGWVHRQLNLWNVAITRARSHLIVVGDMNLWRKWGGVATELLNAATTTGPRIEDHAGDDLLQRLYQVMSTQPGTTAALGESVHGHPVDVLVRAQDAARPQAVLLDRGPDEGADEARHLRLMLHRRRLVDCGEESAHALRYPAWRLYDTSTR
;
A
#
# COMPACT_ATOMS: atom_id res chain seq x y z
N MET A 1 -14.36 -4.39 -14.64
CA MET A 1 -14.14 -3.32 -15.63
C MET A 1 -12.97 -2.48 -15.15
N VAL A 2 -12.07 -2.06 -16.03
CA VAL A 2 -10.96 -1.17 -15.69
C VAL A 2 -11.24 0.21 -16.26
N PHE A 3 -11.19 1.24 -15.42
CA PHE A 3 -11.38 2.63 -15.81
C PHE A 3 -10.10 3.42 -15.54
N SER A 4 -9.41 3.82 -16.60
CA SER A 4 -8.20 4.62 -16.51
C SER A 4 -8.54 6.10 -16.58
N LEU A 5 -8.03 6.88 -15.62
CA LEU A 5 -8.25 8.31 -15.54
C LEU A 5 -7.29 9.11 -16.45
N VAL A 6 -6.22 8.47 -16.92
CA VAL A 6 -5.21 8.96 -17.90
C VAL A 6 -4.43 10.21 -17.47
N ALA A 7 -4.99 11.07 -16.60
CA ALA A 7 -4.32 12.25 -16.10
C ALA A 7 -3.11 11.91 -15.23
N GLY A 8 -2.00 12.59 -15.51
CA GLY A 8 -0.74 12.48 -14.79
C GLY A 8 0.03 13.79 -14.85
N GLU A 9 1.21 13.76 -14.24
CA GLU A 9 2.13 14.90 -14.21
C GLU A 9 2.47 15.42 -15.63
N GLY A 10 2.52 16.75 -15.79
CA GLY A 10 2.83 17.40 -17.07
C GLY A 10 1.63 17.64 -17.99
N MET A 11 0.44 17.13 -17.69
CA MET A 11 -0.77 17.50 -18.42
C MET A 11 -1.26 18.90 -18.04
N HIS A 12 -1.80 19.63 -19.01
CA HIS A 12 -2.33 20.98 -18.79
C HIS A 12 -3.62 20.94 -17.94
N ASP A 13 -3.76 21.87 -16.98
CA ASP A 13 -4.90 21.91 -16.04
C ASP A 13 -6.26 21.96 -16.74
N SER A 14 -6.35 22.61 -17.91
CA SER A 14 -7.58 22.66 -18.69
C SER A 14 -8.03 21.27 -19.20
N ALA A 15 -7.08 20.41 -19.56
CA ALA A 15 -7.36 19.05 -20.02
C ALA A 15 -7.81 18.15 -18.86
N ILE A 16 -7.15 18.26 -17.70
CA ILE A 16 -7.55 17.56 -16.48
C ILE A 16 -8.94 18.03 -16.02
N GLY A 17 -9.15 19.35 -16.02
CA GLY A 17 -10.41 19.98 -15.68
C GLY A 17 -11.55 19.60 -16.63
N TRP A 18 -11.27 19.30 -17.91
CA TRP A 18 -12.28 18.80 -18.84
C TRP A 18 -12.82 17.43 -18.41
N VAL A 19 -11.93 16.48 -18.08
CA VAL A 19 -12.33 15.15 -17.58
C VAL A 19 -13.10 15.28 -16.25
N HIS A 20 -12.63 16.14 -15.36
CA HIS A 20 -13.26 16.38 -14.06
C HIS A 20 -14.71 16.88 -14.17
N ARG A 21 -14.99 17.80 -15.11
CA ARG A 21 -16.34 18.37 -15.29
C ARG A 21 -17.33 17.42 -15.98
N GLN A 22 -16.86 16.33 -16.57
CA GLN A 22 -17.70 15.48 -17.41
C GLN A 22 -18.42 14.38 -16.62
N LEU A 23 -19.39 14.79 -15.77
CA LEU A 23 -20.16 13.88 -14.91
C LEU A 23 -20.79 12.68 -15.66
N ASN A 24 -21.22 12.89 -16.91
CA ASN A 24 -21.78 11.81 -17.71
C ASN A 24 -20.76 10.72 -18.05
N LEU A 25 -19.49 11.06 -18.25
CA LEU A 25 -18.44 10.06 -18.46
C LEU A 25 -18.22 9.22 -17.20
N TRP A 26 -18.20 9.86 -16.03
CA TRP A 26 -18.09 9.18 -14.74
C TRP A 26 -19.26 8.23 -14.50
N ASN A 27 -20.49 8.70 -14.69
CA ASN A 27 -21.68 7.86 -14.50
C ASN A 27 -21.67 6.64 -15.41
N VAL A 28 -21.38 6.83 -16.70
CA VAL A 28 -21.34 5.71 -17.65
C VAL A 28 -20.20 4.76 -17.34
N ALA A 29 -19.00 5.26 -17.02
CA ALA A 29 -17.89 4.40 -16.64
C ALA A 29 -18.26 3.58 -15.40
N ILE A 30 -18.65 4.22 -14.30
CA ILE A 30 -18.93 3.54 -13.03
C ILE A 30 -20.05 2.51 -13.17
N THR A 31 -21.19 2.88 -13.77
CA THR A 31 -22.39 2.01 -13.85
C THR A 31 -22.24 0.83 -14.82
N ARG A 32 -21.24 0.85 -15.71
CA ARG A 32 -20.93 -0.28 -16.59
C ARG A 32 -20.22 -1.42 -15.85
N ALA A 33 -19.64 -1.17 -14.69
CA ALA A 33 -19.08 -2.22 -13.84
C ALA A 33 -20.22 -3.05 -13.21
N ARG A 34 -20.31 -4.33 -13.59
CA ARG A 34 -21.34 -5.25 -13.06
C ARG A 34 -20.99 -5.89 -11.72
N SER A 35 -19.69 -6.08 -11.45
CA SER A 35 -19.21 -6.78 -10.25
C SER A 35 -18.04 -6.06 -9.59
N HIS A 36 -17.03 -5.68 -10.37
CA HIS A 36 -15.86 -4.97 -9.87
C HIS A 36 -15.50 -3.80 -10.80
N LEU A 37 -15.26 -2.66 -10.19
CA LEU A 37 -14.68 -1.47 -10.81
C LEU A 37 -13.24 -1.31 -10.31
N ILE A 38 -12.28 -1.36 -11.22
CA ILE A 38 -10.87 -1.07 -10.93
C ILE A 38 -10.56 0.28 -11.57
N VAL A 39 -10.19 1.27 -10.77
CA VAL A 39 -9.82 2.61 -11.25
C VAL A 39 -8.30 2.75 -11.23
N VAL A 40 -7.72 3.24 -12.31
CA VAL A 40 -6.27 3.43 -12.45
C VAL A 40 -5.99 4.91 -12.74
N GLY A 41 -5.15 5.55 -11.92
CA GLY A 41 -4.76 6.95 -12.09
C GLY A 41 -3.83 7.44 -11.00
N ASP A 42 -3.33 8.67 -11.15
CA ASP A 42 -2.48 9.32 -10.15
C ASP A 42 -3.29 9.77 -8.93
N MET A 43 -3.13 9.03 -7.83
CA MET A 43 -3.81 9.29 -6.56
C MET A 43 -3.59 10.71 -6.03
N ASN A 44 -2.36 11.23 -6.12
CA ASN A 44 -1.99 12.53 -5.55
C ASN A 44 -2.56 13.66 -6.38
N LEU A 45 -2.57 13.51 -7.71
CA LEU A 45 -3.22 14.45 -8.61
C LEU A 45 -4.73 14.49 -8.33
N TRP A 46 -5.40 13.35 -8.37
CA TRP A 46 -6.86 13.31 -8.25
C TRP A 46 -7.36 13.75 -6.86
N ARG A 47 -6.60 13.47 -5.79
CA ARG A 47 -6.91 13.98 -4.44
C ARG A 47 -6.98 15.51 -4.39
N LYS A 48 -6.13 16.22 -5.13
CA LYS A 48 -6.10 17.70 -5.17
C LYS A 48 -7.28 18.28 -5.95
N TRP A 49 -7.74 17.60 -7.00
CA TRP A 49 -8.82 18.10 -7.87
C TRP A 49 -10.21 17.97 -7.26
N GLY A 50 -10.42 16.99 -6.36
CA GLY A 50 -11.71 16.79 -5.70
C GLY A 50 -12.72 16.03 -6.57
N GLY A 51 -14.00 16.15 -6.21
CA GLY A 51 -15.12 15.57 -6.96
C GLY A 51 -15.15 14.05 -6.98
N VAL A 52 -15.69 13.48 -8.06
CA VAL A 52 -15.95 12.02 -8.18
C VAL A 52 -14.67 11.20 -8.07
N ALA A 53 -13.55 11.69 -8.59
CA ALA A 53 -12.27 10.98 -8.51
C ALA A 53 -11.80 10.84 -7.06
N THR A 54 -11.92 11.91 -6.24
CA THR A 54 -11.62 11.87 -4.81
C THR A 54 -12.59 10.99 -4.04
N GLU A 55 -13.88 11.00 -4.37
CA GLU A 55 -14.86 10.10 -3.73
C GLU A 55 -14.57 8.63 -4.03
N LEU A 56 -14.22 8.29 -5.28
CA LEU A 56 -13.81 6.94 -5.65
C LEU A 56 -12.53 6.53 -4.92
N LEU A 57 -11.56 7.44 -4.81
CA LEU A 57 -10.34 7.21 -4.04
C LEU A 57 -10.65 6.95 -2.57
N ASN A 58 -11.45 7.81 -1.94
CA ASN A 58 -11.85 7.67 -0.54
C ASN A 58 -12.62 6.38 -0.30
N ALA A 59 -13.54 6.02 -1.20
CA ALA A 59 -14.26 4.75 -1.13
C ALA A 59 -13.29 3.57 -1.21
N ALA A 60 -12.30 3.61 -2.11
CA ALA A 60 -11.30 2.55 -2.25
C ALA A 60 -10.36 2.45 -1.04
N THR A 61 -9.98 3.57 -0.41
CA THR A 61 -9.08 3.59 0.75
C THR A 61 -9.79 3.36 2.09
N THR A 62 -11.07 3.73 2.19
CA THR A 62 -11.87 3.60 3.42
C THR A 62 -12.68 2.30 3.44
N THR A 63 -13.08 1.79 2.27
CA THR A 63 -13.99 0.63 2.10
C THR A 63 -13.36 -0.51 1.30
N GLY A 64 -12.12 -0.38 0.84
CA GLY A 64 -11.35 -1.56 0.42
C GLY A 64 -11.30 -2.58 1.55
N PRO A 65 -10.83 -3.83 1.33
CA PRO A 65 -10.43 -4.66 2.46
C PRO A 65 -9.43 -3.80 3.24
N ARG A 66 -9.90 -3.20 4.33
CA ARG A 66 -9.06 -2.78 5.43
C ARG A 66 -8.20 -4.02 5.60
N ILE A 67 -6.88 -3.86 5.54
CA ILE A 67 -6.04 -4.73 6.39
C ILE A 67 -6.84 -4.74 7.67
N GLU A 68 -7.44 -5.90 7.96
CA GLU A 68 -8.64 -6.04 8.79
C GLU A 68 -8.53 -5.10 9.98
N ASP A 69 -9.62 -4.52 10.48
CA ASP A 69 -9.59 -3.74 11.72
C ASP A 69 -8.86 -4.55 12.80
N HIS A 70 -7.55 -4.42 12.84
CA HIS A 70 -6.66 -5.01 13.81
C HIS A 70 -6.62 -3.98 14.93
N ALA A 71 -7.82 -3.65 15.43
CA ALA A 71 -7.98 -3.05 16.72
C ALA A 71 -7.40 -4.06 17.73
N GLY A 72 -6.08 -3.99 17.91
CA GLY A 72 -5.29 -5.00 18.62
C GLY A 72 -4.28 -5.80 17.76
N ASP A 73 -3.64 -5.22 16.74
CA ASP A 73 -2.52 -5.89 16.06
C ASP A 73 -1.27 -5.97 16.96
N ASP A 74 -1.30 -6.87 17.93
CA ASP A 74 -0.17 -7.14 18.82
C ASP A 74 1.10 -7.47 18.04
N LEU A 75 0.99 -8.06 16.84
CA LEU A 75 2.14 -8.37 16.00
C LEU A 75 2.73 -7.11 15.36
N LEU A 76 1.90 -6.19 14.86
CA LEU A 76 2.40 -4.92 14.32
C LEU A 76 3.05 -4.07 15.41
N GLN A 77 2.47 -4.05 16.61
CA GLN A 77 3.05 -3.37 17.76
C GLN A 77 4.40 -3.99 18.16
N ARG A 78 4.48 -5.33 18.22
CA ARG A 78 5.75 -6.05 18.49
C ARG A 78 6.78 -5.79 17.40
N LEU A 79 6.38 -5.81 16.13
CA LEU A 79 7.27 -5.51 15.01
C LEU A 79 7.82 -4.09 15.14
N TYR A 80 6.96 -3.11 15.39
CA TYR A 80 7.38 -1.73 15.63
C TYR A 80 8.39 -1.63 16.78
N GLN A 81 8.15 -2.32 17.90
CA GLN A 81 9.07 -2.34 19.03
C GLN A 81 10.42 -3.01 18.67
N VAL A 82 10.40 -4.16 18.01
CA VAL A 82 11.63 -4.87 17.59
C VAL A 82 12.46 -4.02 16.63
N MET A 83 11.82 -3.32 15.69
CA MET A 83 12.51 -2.43 14.75
C MET A 83 13.02 -1.16 15.43
N SER A 84 12.22 -0.54 16.32
CA SER A 84 12.59 0.70 16.99
C SER A 84 13.68 0.53 18.05
N THR A 85 13.91 -0.68 18.54
CA THR A 85 14.98 -0.95 19.53
C THR A 85 16.36 -1.11 18.89
N GLN A 86 16.48 -1.09 17.57
CA GLN A 86 17.78 -1.15 16.89
C GLN A 86 18.47 0.22 16.97
N PRO A 87 19.70 0.30 17.50
CA PRO A 87 20.43 1.57 17.60
C PRO A 87 20.57 2.28 16.25
N GLY A 88 20.37 3.60 16.24
CA GLY A 88 20.53 4.39 15.02
C GLY A 88 19.44 4.17 13.97
N THR A 89 18.29 3.60 14.35
CA THR A 89 17.16 3.39 13.44
C THR A 89 15.90 4.13 13.90
N THR A 90 15.13 4.63 12.93
CA THR A 90 13.78 5.18 13.14
C THR A 90 12.78 4.30 12.38
N ALA A 91 11.77 3.78 13.08
CA ALA A 91 10.68 3.02 12.47
C ALA A 91 9.42 3.88 12.34
N ALA A 92 8.70 3.76 11.21
CA ALA A 92 7.43 4.43 10.96
C ALA A 92 6.37 3.41 10.51
N LEU A 93 5.13 3.60 10.98
CA LEU A 93 3.95 2.80 10.62
C LEU A 93 3.08 3.54 9.60
N GLY A 94 2.27 2.81 8.83
CA GLY A 94 1.29 3.40 7.91
C GLY A 94 1.90 4.08 6.68
N GLU A 95 3.17 3.80 6.41
CA GLU A 95 3.90 4.32 5.27
C GLU A 95 3.55 3.54 3.98
N SER A 96 3.81 4.16 2.83
CA SER A 96 3.68 3.51 1.53
C SER A 96 4.93 3.74 0.69
N VAL A 97 5.32 2.70 -0.05
CA VAL A 97 6.48 2.71 -0.96
C VAL A 97 5.97 2.37 -2.35
N HIS A 98 6.19 3.27 -3.32
CA HIS A 98 5.63 3.16 -4.68
C HIS A 98 4.11 2.98 -4.72
N GLY A 99 3.39 3.57 -3.76
CA GLY A 99 1.93 3.41 -3.64
C GLY A 99 1.50 2.07 -3.04
N HIS A 100 2.43 1.21 -2.63
CA HIS A 100 2.15 -0.03 -1.92
C HIS A 100 2.31 0.17 -0.41
N PRO A 101 1.29 -0.15 0.40
CA PRO A 101 1.38 -0.03 1.85
C PRO A 101 2.39 -1.04 2.40
N VAL A 102 3.20 -0.59 3.35
CA VAL A 102 4.18 -1.41 4.08
C VAL A 102 3.82 -1.42 5.57
N ASP A 103 4.14 -2.50 6.28
CA ASP A 103 3.81 -2.61 7.70
C ASP A 103 4.69 -1.68 8.54
N VAL A 104 6.01 -1.69 8.31
CA VAL A 104 6.97 -0.77 8.93
C VAL A 104 7.97 -0.28 7.88
N LEU A 105 8.31 1.01 7.93
CA LEU A 105 9.42 1.58 7.18
C LEU A 105 10.55 1.96 8.16
N VAL A 106 11.70 1.31 8.04
CA VAL A 106 12.87 1.53 8.90
C VAL A 106 13.87 2.43 8.18
N ARG A 107 14.33 3.48 8.85
CA ARG A 107 15.37 4.39 8.38
C ARG A 107 16.57 4.28 9.31
N ALA A 108 17.66 3.65 8.86
CA ALA A 108 18.90 3.62 9.62
C ALA A 108 19.77 4.82 9.25
N GLN A 109 20.49 5.37 10.22
CA GLN A 109 21.29 6.60 10.06
C GLN A 109 22.42 6.44 9.03
N ASP A 110 23.01 5.24 8.95
CA ASP A 110 24.10 4.91 8.02
C ASP A 110 23.62 4.21 6.74
N ALA A 111 22.31 3.99 6.59
CA ALA A 111 21.78 3.36 5.38
C ALA A 111 21.44 4.41 4.33
N ALA A 112 21.95 4.21 3.12
CA ALA A 112 21.63 5.06 1.98
C ALA A 112 20.13 5.08 1.63
N ARG A 113 19.36 4.04 2.02
CA ARG A 113 17.93 3.91 1.73
C ARG A 113 17.15 3.39 2.92
N PRO A 114 15.85 3.74 3.03
CA PRO A 114 14.95 3.08 3.97
C PRO A 114 14.76 1.60 3.63
N GLN A 115 14.48 0.79 4.65
CA GLN A 115 14.10 -0.62 4.51
C GLN A 115 12.60 -0.75 4.76
N ALA A 116 11.87 -1.25 3.76
CA ALA A 116 10.46 -1.56 3.90
C ALA A 116 10.30 -2.97 4.47
N VAL A 117 9.50 -3.12 5.52
CA VAL A 117 9.25 -4.40 6.17
C VAL A 117 7.79 -4.78 5.97
N LEU A 118 7.59 -6.00 5.46
CA LEU A 118 6.29 -6.63 5.26
C LEU A 118 6.14 -7.78 6.25
N LEU A 119 5.18 -7.65 7.17
CA LEU A 119 4.88 -8.66 8.19
C LEU A 119 4.14 -9.84 7.55
N ASP A 120 4.74 -11.03 7.67
CA ASP A 120 4.16 -12.29 7.22
C ASP A 120 3.51 -12.99 8.42
N ARG A 121 2.21 -12.76 8.60
CA ARG A 121 1.39 -13.36 9.68
C ARG A 121 1.15 -14.86 9.49
N GLY A 122 1.49 -15.41 8.32
CA GLY A 122 1.07 -16.73 7.88
C GLY A 122 -0.28 -16.69 7.16
N PRO A 123 -0.67 -17.80 6.50
CA PRO A 123 -1.98 -17.95 5.89
C PRO A 123 -3.07 -18.12 6.95
N ASP A 124 -4.29 -17.69 6.63
CA ASP A 124 -5.48 -17.99 7.44
C ASP A 124 -5.73 -19.51 7.49
N GLU A 125 -6.45 -19.96 8.51
CA GLU A 125 -6.78 -21.37 8.67
C GLU A 125 -7.56 -21.90 7.45
N GLY A 126 -7.08 -22.99 6.85
CA GLY A 126 -7.66 -23.60 5.65
C GLY A 126 -7.35 -22.87 4.33
N ALA A 127 -6.56 -21.80 4.34
CA ALA A 127 -6.10 -21.13 3.12
C ALA A 127 -4.95 -21.90 2.45
N ASP A 128 -4.76 -21.66 1.15
CA ASP A 128 -3.65 -22.24 0.37
C ASP A 128 -2.32 -21.58 0.75
N GLU A 129 -1.49 -22.32 1.50
CA GLU A 129 -0.17 -21.89 1.98
C GLU A 129 0.79 -21.49 0.84
N ALA A 130 0.79 -22.25 -0.26
CA ALA A 130 1.65 -22.00 -1.40
C ALA A 130 1.22 -20.74 -2.16
N ARG A 131 -0.09 -20.48 -2.23
CA ARG A 131 -0.63 -19.22 -2.74
C ARG A 131 -0.25 -18.05 -1.82
N HIS A 132 -0.39 -18.19 -0.51
CA HIS A 132 0.01 -17.16 0.45
C HIS A 132 1.46 -16.73 0.27
N LEU A 133 2.39 -17.70 0.26
CA LEU A 133 3.81 -17.42 0.07
C LEU A 133 4.09 -16.72 -1.28
N ARG A 134 3.45 -17.18 -2.37
CA ARG A 134 3.58 -16.54 -3.68
C ARG A 134 3.10 -15.08 -3.66
N LEU A 135 1.99 -14.79 -2.99
CA LEU A 135 1.46 -13.43 -2.85
C LEU A 135 2.39 -12.54 -2.01
N MET A 136 2.92 -13.05 -0.90
CA MET A 136 3.88 -12.30 -0.08
C MET A 136 5.19 -11.99 -0.81
N LEU A 137 5.72 -12.95 -1.58
CA LEU A 137 6.90 -12.74 -2.42
C LEU A 137 6.62 -11.77 -3.58
N HIS A 138 5.42 -11.80 -4.14
CA HIS A 138 5.01 -10.83 -5.14
C HIS A 138 4.87 -9.42 -4.56
N ARG A 139 4.21 -9.26 -3.41
CA ARG A 139 4.09 -7.98 -2.70
C ARG A 139 5.46 -7.41 -2.34
N ARG A 140 6.38 -8.23 -1.86
CA ARG A 140 7.78 -7.82 -1.63
C ARG A 140 8.38 -7.21 -2.89
N ARG A 141 8.28 -7.89 -4.04
CA ARG A 141 8.84 -7.39 -5.32
C ARG A 141 8.22 -6.08 -5.79
N LEU A 142 6.94 -5.82 -5.50
CA LEU A 142 6.28 -4.55 -5.82
C LEU A 142 6.81 -3.37 -5.00
N VAL A 143 7.31 -3.66 -3.80
CA VAL A 143 7.95 -2.67 -2.92
C VAL A 143 9.44 -2.53 -3.24
N ASP A 144 10.09 -3.64 -3.61
CA ASP A 144 11.50 -3.76 -3.98
C ASP A 144 11.74 -3.27 -5.44
N CYS A 145 11.36 -2.03 -5.75
CA CYS A 145 11.48 -1.50 -7.12
C CYS A 145 12.88 -0.93 -7.39
N GLY A 146 13.82 -1.83 -7.69
CA GLY A 146 15.07 -1.53 -8.38
C GLY A 146 16.16 -0.85 -7.55
N GLU A 147 17.32 -0.64 -8.19
CA GLU A 147 18.57 -0.19 -7.57
C GLU A 147 18.53 1.22 -6.98
N GLU A 148 17.42 1.97 -7.00
CA GLU A 148 17.32 3.36 -6.49
C GLU A 148 16.33 3.53 -5.32
N SER A 149 15.61 2.48 -4.93
CA SER A 149 14.50 2.56 -3.95
C SER A 149 14.79 1.88 -2.61
N ALA A 150 13.77 1.84 -1.73
CA ALA A 150 13.80 1.13 -0.46
C ALA A 150 14.00 -0.38 -0.67
N HIS A 151 14.80 -1.04 0.18
CA HIS A 151 14.95 -2.50 0.14
C HIS A 151 13.78 -3.16 0.89
N ALA A 152 13.06 -4.08 0.24
CA ALA A 152 11.92 -4.75 0.85
C ALA A 152 12.30 -6.07 1.55
N LEU A 153 11.89 -6.23 2.81
CA LEU A 153 12.08 -7.43 3.64
C LEU A 153 10.74 -8.07 3.99
N ARG A 154 10.63 -9.38 3.80
CA ARG A 154 9.54 -10.19 4.40
C ARG A 154 9.97 -10.61 5.80
N TYR A 155 9.17 -10.28 6.80
CA TYR A 155 9.44 -10.60 8.21
C TYR A 155 8.40 -11.60 8.75
N PRO A 156 8.75 -12.89 8.90
CA PRO A 156 7.85 -13.88 9.49
C PRO A 156 7.45 -13.53 10.92
N ALA A 157 6.16 -13.55 11.21
CA ALA A 157 5.61 -13.14 12.52
C ALA A 157 6.15 -13.97 13.68
N TRP A 158 6.45 -15.26 13.47
CA TRP A 158 7.02 -16.12 14.51
C TRP A 158 8.37 -15.59 15.05
N ARG A 159 9.13 -14.84 14.26
CA ARG A 159 10.40 -14.22 14.73
C ARG A 159 10.19 -13.13 15.76
N LEU A 160 9.00 -12.55 15.87
CA LEU A 160 8.67 -11.55 16.89
C LEU A 160 8.57 -12.16 18.30
N TYR A 161 8.47 -13.48 18.39
CA TYR A 161 8.44 -14.22 19.64
C TYR A 161 9.77 -14.92 19.93
N ASP A 162 10.74 -14.80 19.03
CA ASP A 162 12.06 -15.38 19.23
C ASP A 162 12.81 -14.53 20.27
N THR A 163 12.65 -14.89 21.53
CA THR A 163 13.36 -14.29 22.66
C THR A 163 14.77 -14.85 22.81
N SER A 164 15.23 -15.71 21.89
CA SER A 164 16.57 -16.25 21.96
C SER A 164 17.60 -15.24 21.42
N THR A 165 18.40 -14.72 22.35
CA THR A 165 19.64 -13.95 22.15
C THR A 165 19.50 -12.52 21.61
N ARG A 166 19.40 -11.56 22.55
CA ARG A 166 20.18 -10.32 22.49
C ARG A 166 21.11 -10.29 23.70
#